data_AF-A0A5D2DFM5-F1
#
_entry.id   AF-A0A5D2DFM5-F1
#
_cell.length_a   1.000
_cell.length_b   1.000
_cell.length_c   1.000
_cell.angle_alpha   90.00
_cell.angle_beta   90.00
_cell.angle_gamma   90.00
#
_symmetry.space_group_name_H-M   'P 1'
#
loop_
_entity.id
_entity.type
_entity.pdbx_description
1 polymer ?
#
loop_
_entity_poly.entity_id
_entity_poly.type
_entity_poly.pdbx_seq_one_letter_code
_entity_poly.pdbx_strand_id
1 'polypeptide(L)'
;MKIQEAQDMVVLYDSLQLAHKCILNSFYGYVMRNDLKKKLTISYPCVMLNVDVARNNTNDQYQTLVNPVNKTYTTHSECSIEFEVDGPYKAMIIPASKEEGILIKKRYVVFNDDGTLAELKGFEIKRRGELKLIKIFQAELFDKFLNGSTLEECYSAVAVVANRWLDLLDQDLFFSPPDGGLDESNISLEEKLRRERSRECGLGVTRYEWVKTISKKKTIMVPLPGGG
;
A
#
# COMPACT_ATOMS: atom_id res chain seq x y z
N MET A 1 -19.11 -20.90 12.88
CA MET A 1 -17.99 -21.84 13.10
C MET A 1 -17.27 -22.18 11.80
N LYS A 2 -17.90 -22.87 10.83
CA LYS A 2 -17.22 -23.29 9.58
C LYS A 2 -16.69 -22.17 8.66
N ILE A 3 -17.31 -20.98 8.65
CA ILE A 3 -16.88 -19.84 7.82
C ILE A 3 -15.66 -19.13 8.42
N GLN A 4 -15.61 -19.01 9.76
CA GLN A 4 -14.48 -18.40 10.45
C GLN A 4 -13.23 -19.26 10.29
N GLU A 5 -13.35 -20.57 10.44
CA GLU A 5 -12.25 -21.51 10.19
C GLU A 5 -11.72 -21.40 8.75
N ALA A 6 -12.60 -21.22 7.76
CA ALA A 6 -12.18 -21.02 6.37
C ALA A 6 -11.44 -19.69 6.17
N GLN A 7 -11.90 -18.60 6.78
CA GLN A 7 -11.22 -17.30 6.73
C GLN A 7 -9.86 -17.35 7.41
N ASP A 8 -9.77 -17.99 8.58
CA ASP A 8 -8.51 -18.15 9.31
C ASP A 8 -7.53 -19.02 8.53
N MET A 9 -8.01 -20.05 7.82
CA MET A 9 -7.18 -20.85 6.91
C MET A 9 -6.73 -20.08 5.66
N VAL A 10 -7.55 -19.20 5.09
CA VAL A 10 -7.14 -18.32 3.99
C VAL A 10 -6.02 -17.39 4.44
N VAL A 11 -6.18 -16.74 5.60
CA VAL A 11 -5.15 -15.86 6.17
C VAL A 11 -3.86 -16.64 6.47
N LEU A 12 -3.98 -17.87 7.00
CA LEU A 12 -2.84 -18.74 7.26
C LEU A 12 -2.12 -19.15 5.97
N TYR A 13 -2.86 -19.55 4.94
CA TYR A 13 -2.28 -19.94 3.65
C TYR A 13 -1.70 -18.77 2.87
N ASP A 14 -2.32 -17.60 2.90
CA ASP A 14 -1.75 -16.38 2.32
C ASP A 14 -0.46 -15.98 3.04
N SER A 15 -0.45 -16.05 4.37
CA SER A 15 0.74 -15.78 5.17
C SER A 15 1.85 -16.80 4.90
N LEU A 16 1.50 -18.09 4.81
CA LEU A 16 2.44 -19.16 4.47
C LEU A 16 2.94 -19.02 3.03
N GLN A 17 2.08 -18.67 2.07
CA GLN A 17 2.45 -18.45 0.69
C GLN A 17 3.33 -17.22 0.56
N LEU A 18 3.09 -16.15 1.32
CA LEU A 18 3.93 -14.95 1.33
C LEU A 18 5.29 -15.25 1.99
N ALA A 19 5.30 -15.98 3.10
CA ALA A 19 6.53 -16.45 3.76
C ALA A 19 7.31 -17.38 2.83
N HIS A 20 6.63 -18.34 2.19
CA HIS A 20 7.20 -19.19 1.17
C HIS A 20 7.61 -18.41 -0.07
N LYS A 21 6.93 -17.35 -0.51
CA LYS A 21 7.34 -16.47 -1.63
C LYS A 21 8.62 -15.72 -1.27
N CYS A 22 8.76 -15.24 -0.03
CA CYS A 22 10.02 -14.67 0.48
C CYS A 22 11.16 -15.70 0.56
N ILE A 23 10.85 -16.96 0.88
CA ILE A 23 11.81 -18.07 0.97
C ILE A 23 12.15 -18.67 -0.42
N LEU A 24 11.18 -18.79 -1.34
CA LEU A 24 11.31 -19.26 -2.71
C LEU A 24 11.97 -18.22 -3.63
N ASN A 25 11.79 -16.93 -3.34
CA ASN A 25 12.64 -15.88 -3.91
C ASN A 25 14.11 -16.03 -3.50
N SER A 26 14.43 -16.94 -2.57
CA SER A 26 15.78 -17.35 -2.18
C SER A 26 16.16 -18.76 -2.66
N PHE A 27 15.23 -19.59 -3.16
CA PHE A 27 15.48 -20.96 -3.59
C PHE A 27 14.48 -21.40 -4.67
N TYR A 28 14.99 -21.64 -5.88
CA TYR A 28 14.25 -22.12 -7.04
C TYR A 28 14.13 -23.65 -7.04
N GLY A 29 12.98 -24.20 -7.49
CA GLY A 29 12.91 -25.54 -8.08
C GLY A 29 11.76 -26.48 -7.67
N TYR A 30 10.87 -26.74 -8.64
CA TYR A 30 10.25 -28.04 -8.99
C TYR A 30 9.01 -28.57 -8.22
N VAL A 31 7.91 -28.87 -8.94
CA VAL A 31 7.40 -30.25 -9.23
C VAL A 31 5.99 -30.20 -9.86
N MET A 32 5.88 -30.80 -11.05
CA MET A 32 4.65 -31.17 -11.76
C MET A 32 3.95 -32.38 -11.11
N ARG A 33 2.61 -32.37 -10.99
CA ARG A 33 1.80 -33.58 -10.76
C ARG A 33 0.63 -33.66 -11.73
N ASN A 34 0.58 -34.77 -12.45
CA ASN A 34 -0.54 -35.19 -13.31
C ASN A 34 -1.68 -35.75 -12.45
N ASP A 35 -2.81 -35.06 -12.41
CA ASP A 35 -4.11 -35.67 -12.10
C ASP A 35 -5.19 -35.06 -13.01
N LEU A 36 -5.66 -35.89 -13.94
CA LEU A 36 -6.68 -35.61 -14.94
C LEU A 36 -8.05 -35.46 -14.28
N LYS A 37 -8.55 -34.21 -14.23
CA LYS A 37 -9.96 -33.74 -14.12
C LYS A 37 -10.10 -32.37 -13.44
N LYS A 38 -9.01 -31.64 -13.20
CA LYS A 38 -9.10 -30.25 -12.71
C LYS A 38 -9.43 -29.32 -13.88
N LYS A 39 -10.47 -28.50 -13.72
CA LYS A 39 -10.73 -27.37 -14.62
C LYS A 39 -9.52 -26.44 -14.53
N LEU A 40 -8.76 -26.32 -15.62
CA LEU A 40 -7.65 -25.40 -15.72
C LEU A 40 -8.20 -24.02 -16.06
N THR A 41 -7.95 -23.04 -15.19
CA THR A 41 -8.28 -21.64 -15.46
C THR A 41 -7.20 -21.08 -16.39
N ILE A 42 -7.60 -20.70 -17.60
CA ILE A 42 -6.69 -20.13 -18.60
C ILE A 42 -6.94 -18.62 -18.66
N SER A 43 -5.91 -17.84 -18.35
CA SER A 43 -5.88 -16.39 -18.63
C SER A 43 -5.16 -16.16 -19.94
N TYR A 44 -5.88 -15.71 -20.96
CA TYR A 44 -5.32 -15.50 -22.30
C TYR A 44 -4.13 -14.53 -22.32
N PRO A 45 -4.19 -13.34 -21.68
CA PRO A 45 -3.04 -12.43 -21.62
C PRO A 45 -1.81 -13.05 -20.93
N CYS A 46 -2.05 -13.83 -19.87
CA CYS A 46 -1.00 -14.53 -19.13
C CYS A 46 -0.27 -15.54 -20.01
N VAL A 47 -1.03 -16.43 -20.66
CA VAL A 47 -0.47 -17.47 -21.53
C VAL A 47 0.23 -16.86 -22.73
N MET A 48 -0.33 -15.81 -23.34
CA MET A 48 0.29 -15.11 -24.46
C MET A 48 1.69 -14.59 -24.11
N LEU A 49 1.82 -13.92 -22.96
CA LEU A 49 3.10 -13.40 -22.49
C LEU A 49 4.08 -14.51 -22.12
N ASN A 50 3.61 -15.58 -21.48
CA ASN A 50 4.46 -16.73 -21.12
C ASN A 50 5.04 -17.44 -22.35
N VAL A 51 4.24 -17.55 -23.42
CA VAL A 51 4.72 -18.12 -24.69
C VAL A 51 5.77 -17.21 -25.34
N ASP A 52 5.59 -15.90 -25.32
CA ASP A 52 6.55 -14.95 -25.88
C ASP A 52 7.88 -14.95 -25.11
N VAL A 53 7.82 -14.94 -23.77
CA VAL A 53 8.99 -15.05 -22.91
C VAL A 53 9.72 -16.37 -23.14
N ALA A 54 9.00 -17.50 -23.22
CA ALA A 54 9.62 -18.78 -23.50
C ALA A 54 10.35 -18.77 -24.86
N ARG A 55 9.83 -18.08 -25.88
CA ARG A 55 10.50 -18.01 -27.19
C ARG A 55 11.75 -17.15 -27.18
N ASN A 56 11.72 -16.02 -26.46
CA ASN A 56 12.78 -15.02 -26.54
C ASN A 56 13.82 -15.13 -25.42
N ASN A 57 13.49 -15.81 -24.32
CA ASN A 57 14.28 -15.83 -23.09
C ASN A 57 14.60 -17.25 -22.59
N THR A 58 14.37 -18.29 -23.39
CA THR A 58 14.84 -19.64 -23.06
C THR A 58 16.36 -19.71 -23.14
N ASN A 59 16.98 -20.26 -22.09
CA ASN A 59 18.40 -20.55 -22.09
C ASN A 59 18.62 -21.98 -22.60
N ASP A 60 18.99 -22.11 -23.87
CA ASP A 60 19.30 -23.40 -24.52
C ASP A 60 20.66 -24.00 -24.10
N GLN A 61 21.43 -23.27 -23.29
CA GLN A 61 22.78 -23.65 -22.88
C GLN A 61 22.86 -24.06 -21.40
N TYR A 62 21.72 -24.31 -20.75
CA TYR A 62 21.70 -24.63 -19.32
C TYR A 62 22.35 -25.99 -19.05
N GLN A 63 23.40 -26.01 -18.22
CA GLN A 63 24.13 -27.24 -17.89
C GLN A 63 23.86 -27.68 -16.46
N THR A 64 23.48 -28.95 -16.31
CA THR A 64 23.31 -29.59 -14.99
C THR A 64 24.34 -30.70 -14.83
N LEU A 65 24.96 -30.75 -13.64
CA LEU A 65 25.92 -31.80 -13.29
C LEU A 65 25.17 -33.11 -13.04
N VAL A 66 25.41 -34.11 -13.87
CA VAL A 66 24.76 -35.43 -13.75
C VAL A 66 25.64 -36.41 -13.01
N ASN A 67 26.96 -36.35 -13.21
CA ASN A 67 27.91 -37.22 -12.51
C ASN A 67 28.95 -36.38 -11.76
N PRO A 68 28.83 -36.26 -10.42
CA PRO A 68 29.76 -35.48 -9.61
C PRO A 68 31.19 -36.01 -9.58
N VAL A 69 31.37 -37.32 -9.72
CA VAL A 69 32.68 -37.98 -9.68
C VAL A 69 33.44 -37.76 -10.98
N ASN A 70 32.77 -37.98 -12.10
CA ASN A 70 33.34 -37.84 -13.45
C ASN A 70 33.22 -36.41 -14.00
N LYS A 71 32.68 -35.47 -13.21
CA LYS A 71 32.40 -34.07 -13.57
C LYS A 71 31.68 -33.93 -14.92
N THR A 72 30.69 -34.80 -15.15
CA THR A 72 29.97 -34.87 -16.44
C THR A 72 28.70 -34.04 -16.37
N TYR A 73 28.51 -33.16 -17.35
CA TYR A 73 27.37 -32.24 -17.45
C TYR A 73 26.47 -32.59 -18.63
N THR A 74 25.18 -32.35 -18.48
CA THR A 74 24.21 -32.41 -19.58
C THR A 74 23.61 -31.04 -19.85
N THR A 75 23.61 -30.63 -21.12
CA THR A 75 22.98 -29.40 -21.56
C THR A 75 21.50 -29.65 -21.89
N HIS A 76 20.63 -28.73 -21.48
CA HIS A 76 19.22 -28.71 -21.85
C HIS A 76 18.72 -27.26 -21.93
N SER A 77 17.58 -27.08 -22.57
CA SER A 77 16.87 -25.80 -22.62
C SER A 77 16.05 -25.61 -21.36
N GLU A 78 16.22 -24.46 -20.70
CA GLU A 78 15.51 -24.11 -19.47
C GLU A 78 14.95 -22.68 -19.58
N CYS A 79 13.66 -22.50 -19.23
CA CYS A 79 13.04 -21.19 -19.05
C CYS A 79 11.98 -21.30 -17.96
N SER A 80 12.19 -20.57 -16.87
CA SER A 80 11.30 -20.60 -15.70
C SER A 80 10.59 -19.27 -15.44
N ILE A 81 10.69 -18.33 -16.38
CA ILE A 81 10.06 -17.01 -16.26
C ILE A 81 8.59 -17.15 -16.64
N GLU A 82 7.71 -16.99 -15.66
CA GLU A 82 6.26 -17.06 -15.83
C GLU A 82 5.60 -15.80 -15.27
N PHE A 83 4.70 -15.22 -16.04
CA PHE A 83 3.75 -14.23 -15.58
C PHE A 83 2.59 -14.91 -14.86
N GLU A 84 2.09 -14.21 -13.85
CA GLU A 84 0.81 -14.47 -13.20
C GLU A 84 -0.07 -13.24 -13.39
N VAL A 85 -1.38 -13.44 -13.59
CA VAL A 85 -2.34 -12.34 -13.66
C VAL A 85 -3.06 -12.26 -12.33
N ASP A 86 -3.07 -11.06 -11.77
CA ASP A 86 -3.75 -10.73 -10.53
C ASP A 86 -4.88 -9.72 -10.81
N GLY A 87 -6.10 -10.06 -10.39
CA GLY A 87 -7.35 -9.37 -10.76
C GLY A 87 -8.44 -10.31 -11.29
N PRO A 88 -9.59 -9.77 -11.73
CA PRO A 88 -9.88 -8.36 -12.03
C PRO A 88 -10.09 -7.49 -10.78
N TYR A 89 -9.66 -6.23 -10.88
CA TYR A 89 -9.84 -5.22 -9.84
C TYR A 89 -11.01 -4.29 -10.16
N LYS A 90 -11.65 -3.74 -9.13
CA LYS A 90 -12.77 -2.81 -9.27
C LYS A 90 -12.33 -1.43 -9.71
N ALA A 91 -11.28 -0.91 -9.06
CA ALA A 91 -10.81 0.44 -9.26
C ALA A 91 -9.31 0.55 -8.96
N MET A 92 -8.65 1.43 -9.70
CA MET A 92 -7.27 1.82 -9.46
C MET A 92 -7.17 3.34 -9.53
N ILE A 93 -6.57 3.94 -8.49
CA ILE A 93 -6.39 5.39 -8.38
C ILE A 93 -4.90 5.70 -8.46
N ILE A 94 -4.54 6.58 -9.40
CA ILE A 94 -3.16 7.00 -9.65
C ILE A 94 -3.11 8.53 -9.54
N PRO A 95 -2.29 9.11 -8.63
CA PRO A 95 -2.17 10.55 -8.50
C PRO A 95 -1.31 11.15 -9.61
N ALA A 96 -1.64 12.37 -10.02
CA ALA A 96 -0.85 13.16 -10.95
C ALA A 96 0.22 13.99 -10.20
N SER A 97 1.30 14.36 -10.91
CA SER A 97 2.29 15.32 -10.40
C SER A 97 1.74 16.74 -10.41
N LYS A 98 2.33 17.60 -9.57
CA LYS A 98 2.11 19.06 -9.61
C LYS A 98 2.80 19.71 -10.82
N GLU A 99 3.94 19.14 -11.23
CA GLU A 99 4.74 19.65 -12.35
C GLU A 99 4.32 18.96 -13.65
N GLU A 100 4.10 19.77 -14.69
CA GLU A 100 3.73 19.28 -16.01
C GLU A 100 4.82 18.38 -16.59
N GLY A 101 4.41 17.27 -17.21
CA GLY A 101 5.33 16.29 -17.81
C GLY A 101 6.06 15.39 -16.80
N ILE A 102 5.89 15.59 -15.49
CA ILE A 102 6.48 14.71 -14.48
C ILE A 102 5.50 13.63 -14.06
N LEU A 103 5.93 12.37 -14.14
CA LEU A 103 5.15 11.22 -13.68
C LEU A 103 5.58 10.83 -12.27
N ILE A 104 4.62 10.71 -11.36
CA ILE A 104 4.86 10.15 -10.03
C ILE A 104 4.87 8.63 -10.12
N LYS A 105 6.04 8.03 -9.93
CA LYS A 105 6.18 6.57 -9.88
C LYS A 105 5.83 6.03 -8.49
N LYS A 106 5.36 4.77 -8.46
CA LYS A 106 5.15 3.97 -7.23
C LYS A 106 4.12 4.55 -6.24
N ARG A 107 3.16 5.35 -6.70
CA ARG A 107 2.01 5.81 -5.89
C ARG A 107 0.72 5.37 -6.56
N TYR A 108 -0.01 4.46 -5.92
CA TYR A 108 -1.29 3.98 -6.41
C TYR A 108 -2.09 3.27 -5.30
N VAL A 109 -3.41 3.25 -5.48
CA VAL A 109 -4.35 2.46 -4.66
C VAL A 109 -5.16 1.58 -5.58
N VAL A 110 -5.35 0.32 -5.18
CA VAL A 110 -6.14 -0.68 -5.91
C VAL A 110 -7.21 -1.24 -4.98
N PHE A 111 -8.42 -1.41 -5.50
CA PHE A 111 -9.56 -1.98 -4.79
C PHE A 111 -10.00 -3.29 -5.43
N ASN A 112 -10.32 -4.27 -4.58
CA ASN A 112 -10.94 -5.52 -4.97
C ASN A 112 -12.39 -5.31 -5.42
N ASP A 113 -12.96 -6.34 -6.07
CA ASP A 113 -14.35 -6.31 -6.55
C ASP A 113 -15.38 -6.11 -5.42
N ASP A 114 -15.08 -6.63 -4.22
CA ASP A 114 -15.88 -6.43 -3.01
C ASP A 114 -15.77 -5.01 -2.41
N GLY A 115 -14.91 -4.15 -2.97
CA GLY A 115 -14.64 -2.80 -2.49
C GLY A 115 -13.60 -2.73 -1.36
N THR A 116 -13.00 -3.85 -0.95
CA THR A 116 -11.90 -3.83 0.01
C THR A 116 -10.61 -3.31 -0.63
N LEU A 117 -9.74 -2.73 0.20
CA LEU A 117 -8.45 -2.23 -0.23
C LEU A 117 -7.51 -3.41 -0.55
N ALA A 118 -7.20 -3.62 -1.83
CA ALA A 118 -6.31 -4.70 -2.26
C ALA A 118 -4.84 -4.31 -2.04
N GLU A 119 -4.46 -3.15 -2.57
CA GLU A 119 -3.09 -2.68 -2.50
C GLU A 119 -3.02 -1.16 -2.34
N LEU A 120 -2.10 -0.70 -1.49
CA LEU A 120 -1.81 0.71 -1.30
C LEU A 120 -0.31 0.91 -1.21
N LYS A 121 0.24 1.71 -2.12
CA LYS A 121 1.67 1.96 -2.27
C LYS A 121 1.99 3.44 -2.38
N GLY A 122 3.10 3.82 -1.75
CA GLY A 122 3.73 5.13 -1.94
C GLY A 122 3.09 6.32 -1.21
N PHE A 123 1.86 6.17 -0.71
CA PHE A 123 1.15 7.19 0.06
C PHE A 123 1.64 7.33 1.52
N GLU A 124 1.48 8.52 2.05
CA GLU A 124 1.92 8.98 3.37
C GLU A 124 1.29 8.17 4.51
N ILE A 125 0.07 7.65 4.32
CA ILE A 125 -0.61 6.76 5.27
C ILE A 125 0.24 5.54 5.68
N LYS A 126 1.05 4.98 4.78
CA LYS A 126 1.94 3.83 5.06
C LYS A 126 3.35 4.24 5.49
N ARG A 127 3.70 5.53 5.47
CA ARG A 127 5.05 6.00 5.80
C ARG A 127 5.16 6.35 7.29
N ARG A 128 6.34 6.12 7.87
CA ARG A 128 6.67 6.58 9.23
C ARG A 128 7.08 8.06 9.18
N GLY A 129 6.73 8.83 10.22
CA GLY A 129 7.13 10.25 10.33
C GLY A 129 6.25 11.27 9.59
N GLU A 130 5.33 10.85 8.72
CA GLU A 130 4.43 11.78 8.02
C GLU A 130 3.34 12.35 8.95
N LEU A 131 2.84 13.56 8.61
CA LEU A 131 1.82 14.27 9.36
C LEU A 131 0.56 13.41 9.56
N LYS A 132 0.18 13.18 10.83
CA LYS A 132 -0.96 12.34 11.20
C LYS A 132 -2.28 12.81 10.55
N LEU A 133 -2.43 14.13 10.37
CA LEU A 133 -3.56 14.75 9.67
C LEU A 133 -3.72 14.20 8.24
N ILE A 134 -2.63 14.20 7.47
CA ILE A 134 -2.62 13.72 6.08
C ILE A 134 -2.95 12.23 6.02
N LYS A 135 -2.48 11.44 6.99
CA LYS A 135 -2.79 10.01 7.06
C LYS A 135 -4.27 9.74 7.27
N ILE A 136 -4.91 10.49 8.17
CA ILE A 136 -6.35 10.37 8.45
C ILE A 136 -7.15 10.86 7.24
N PHE A 137 -6.75 11.99 6.65
CA PHE A 137 -7.35 12.51 5.42
C PHE A 137 -7.32 11.47 4.29
N GLN A 138 -6.15 10.90 4.01
CA GLN A 138 -5.99 9.87 2.98
C GLN A 138 -6.84 8.64 3.23
N ALA A 139 -6.90 8.16 4.48
CA ALA A 139 -7.73 7.00 4.85
C ALA A 139 -9.21 7.25 4.54
N GLU A 140 -9.73 8.43 4.86
CA GLU A 140 -11.12 8.79 4.60
C GLU A 140 -11.40 9.07 3.12
N LEU A 141 -10.44 9.69 2.42
CA LEU A 141 -10.56 10.02 1.01
C LEU A 141 -10.66 8.75 0.15
N PHE A 142 -9.84 7.73 0.44
CA PHE A 142 -9.78 6.49 -0.33
C PHE A 142 -11.12 5.73 -0.35
N ASP A 143 -11.84 5.71 0.76
CA ASP A 143 -13.18 5.12 0.86
C ASP A 143 -14.20 5.77 -0.08
N LYS A 144 -14.04 7.08 -0.38
CA LYS A 144 -15.00 7.82 -1.22
C LYS A 144 -14.82 7.63 -2.71
N PHE A 145 -13.67 7.13 -3.18
CA PHE A 145 -13.44 6.88 -4.60
C PHE A 145 -14.32 5.75 -5.16
N LEU A 146 -14.91 4.92 -4.31
CA LEU A 146 -15.82 3.85 -4.74
C LEU A 146 -17.29 4.29 -4.84
N ASN A 147 -17.60 5.54 -4.48
CA ASN A 147 -18.95 6.08 -4.55
C ASN A 147 -19.22 6.74 -5.90
N GLY A 148 -20.49 6.71 -6.33
CA GLY A 148 -20.92 7.26 -7.60
C GLY A 148 -21.00 6.20 -8.70
N SER A 149 -21.87 6.45 -9.67
CA SER A 149 -22.03 5.63 -10.87
C SER A 149 -21.30 6.21 -12.08
N THR A 150 -20.97 7.50 -12.01
CA THR A 150 -20.21 8.24 -13.02
C THR A 150 -18.92 8.82 -12.43
N LEU A 151 -17.98 9.17 -13.30
CA LEU A 151 -16.71 9.80 -12.87
C LEU A 151 -16.97 11.15 -12.16
N GLU A 152 -17.94 11.92 -12.64
CA GLU A 152 -18.32 13.20 -12.05
C GLU A 152 -18.91 13.04 -10.64
N GLU A 153 -19.78 12.04 -10.45
CA GLU A 153 -20.34 11.72 -9.12
C GLU A 153 -19.25 11.25 -8.15
N CYS A 154 -18.30 10.44 -8.62
CA CYS A 154 -17.15 9.99 -7.83
C CYS A 154 -16.31 11.19 -7.35
N TYR A 155 -15.89 12.07 -8.27
CA TYR A 155 -15.13 13.26 -7.89
C TYR A 155 -15.94 14.23 -7.04
N SER A 156 -17.27 14.32 -7.23
CA SER A 156 -18.14 15.12 -6.37
C SER A 156 -18.17 14.59 -4.94
N ALA A 157 -18.27 13.27 -4.75
CA ALA A 157 -18.22 12.63 -3.43
C ALA A 157 -16.87 12.85 -2.72
N VAL A 158 -15.77 12.76 -3.48
CA VAL A 158 -14.41 13.04 -3.00
C VAL A 158 -14.26 14.52 -2.64
N ALA A 159 -14.80 15.43 -3.46
CA ALA A 159 -14.73 16.87 -3.24
C ALA A 159 -15.45 17.32 -1.96
N VAL A 160 -16.58 16.70 -1.60
CA VAL A 160 -17.26 16.96 -0.32
C VAL A 160 -16.35 16.68 0.87
N VAL A 161 -15.61 15.56 0.85
CA VAL A 161 -14.64 15.26 1.91
C VAL A 161 -13.49 16.26 1.88
N ALA A 162 -12.93 16.55 0.71
CA ALA A 162 -11.84 17.53 0.56
C ALA A 162 -12.22 18.91 1.12
N ASN A 163 -13.38 19.45 0.75
CA ASN A 163 -13.87 20.74 1.23
C ASN A 163 -14.09 20.72 2.74
N ARG A 164 -14.65 19.64 3.30
CA ARG A 164 -14.81 19.51 4.75
C ARG A 164 -13.49 19.55 5.50
N TRP A 165 -12.41 19.01 4.92
CA TRP A 165 -11.07 19.09 5.49
C TRP A 165 -10.44 20.47 5.33
N LEU A 166 -10.72 21.19 4.22
CA LEU A 166 -10.33 22.59 4.07
C LEU A 166 -11.04 23.48 5.09
N ASP A 167 -12.35 23.31 5.29
CA ASP A 167 -13.12 24.06 6.29
C ASP A 167 -12.60 23.88 7.72
N LEU A 168 -11.98 22.72 8.02
CA LEU A 168 -11.33 22.46 9.31
C LEU A 168 -9.98 23.18 9.44
N LEU A 169 -9.26 23.35 8.34
CA LEU A 169 -7.97 24.06 8.31
C LEU A 169 -8.16 25.58 8.32
N ASP A 170 -9.24 26.07 7.72
CA ASP A 170 -9.59 27.48 7.66
C ASP A 170 -10.24 28.01 8.96
N GLN A 171 -10.33 27.17 10.02
CA GLN A 171 -10.83 27.64 11.32
C GLN A 171 -9.81 28.53 12.02
N ASP A 172 -10.28 29.71 12.46
CA ASP A 172 -9.48 30.66 13.23
C ASP A 172 -8.89 30.03 14.50
N LEU A 173 -7.62 30.35 14.75
CA LEU A 173 -6.89 29.97 15.96
C LEU A 173 -7.60 30.54 17.20
N PHE A 174 -8.36 29.68 17.90
CA PHE A 174 -9.17 30.12 19.04
C PHE A 174 -8.34 30.41 20.30
N PHE A 175 -7.25 29.67 20.49
CA PHE A 175 -6.37 29.82 21.65
C PHE A 175 -4.94 29.43 21.28
N SER A 176 -4.00 30.34 21.52
CA SER A 176 -2.56 30.06 21.53
C SER A 176 -2.06 30.16 22.96
N PRO A 177 -1.17 29.26 23.42
CA PRO A 177 -0.40 29.52 24.64
C PRO A 177 0.31 30.89 24.55
N PRO A 178 0.48 31.61 25.67
CA PRO A 178 1.17 32.89 25.71
C PRO A 178 2.58 32.85 25.11
N ASP A 179 3.25 31.69 25.22
CA ASP A 179 4.63 31.47 24.77
C ASP A 179 4.72 30.77 23.39
N GLY A 180 3.64 30.77 22.59
CA GLY A 180 3.63 30.18 21.24
C GLY A 180 3.63 28.64 21.19
N GLY A 181 3.75 27.97 22.34
CA GLY A 181 3.74 26.50 22.45
C GLY A 181 5.05 25.82 22.03
N LEU A 182 5.05 24.48 21.99
CA LEU A 182 6.17 23.69 21.46
C LEU A 182 6.05 23.57 19.93
N ASP A 183 6.49 24.59 19.22
CA ASP A 183 6.65 24.58 17.76
C ASP A 183 8.11 24.21 17.35
N GLU A 184 8.36 23.95 16.06
CA GLU A 184 9.73 23.64 15.57
C GLU A 184 10.73 24.79 15.83
N SER A 185 10.23 26.01 16.00
CA SER A 185 11.01 27.20 16.35
C SER A 185 11.54 27.15 17.79
N ASN A 186 10.78 26.53 18.71
CA ASN A 186 10.98 26.63 20.16
C ASN A 186 11.40 25.30 20.83
N ILE A 187 11.85 24.31 20.06
CA ILE A 187 12.40 23.03 20.57
C ILE A 187 13.92 23.12 20.78
N SER A 188 14.42 22.59 21.89
CA SER A 188 15.86 22.52 22.19
C SER A 188 16.63 21.68 21.16
N LEU A 189 17.90 22.03 20.93
CA LEU A 189 18.76 21.33 19.97
C LEU A 189 18.91 19.83 20.29
N GLU A 190 18.92 19.47 21.57
CA GLU A 190 19.02 18.09 22.03
C GLU A 190 17.79 17.25 21.68
N GLU A 191 16.60 17.82 21.84
CA GLU A 191 15.34 17.16 21.48
C GLU A 191 15.17 17.06 19.96
N LYS A 192 15.63 18.06 19.19
CA LYS A 192 15.72 17.98 17.72
C LYS A 192 16.60 16.80 17.28
N LEU A 193 17.79 16.67 17.86
CA LEU A 193 18.73 15.59 17.56
C LEU A 193 18.20 14.21 18.01
N ARG A 194 17.50 14.13 19.14
CA ARG A 194 16.85 12.89 19.60
C ARG A 194 15.75 12.44 18.63
N ARG A 195 14.93 13.38 18.15
CA ARG A 195 13.85 13.13 17.18
C ARG A 195 14.39 12.74 15.82
N GLU A 196 15.46 13.38 15.36
CA GLU A 196 16.18 13.01 14.14
C GLU A 196 16.70 11.57 14.22
N ARG A 197 17.36 11.20 15.33
CA ARG A 197 17.83 9.83 15.59
C ARG A 197 16.71 8.80 15.66
N SER A 198 15.54 9.20 16.17
CA SER A 198 14.35 8.34 16.30
C SER A 198 13.43 8.36 15.07
N ARG A 199 13.76 9.20 14.06
CA ARG A 199 12.93 9.47 12.87
C ARG A 199 11.50 9.90 13.22
N GLU A 200 11.37 10.68 14.27
CA GLU A 200 10.12 11.26 14.74
C GLU A 200 9.94 12.66 14.15
N CYS A 201 9.49 12.75 12.90
CA CYS A 201 9.16 14.03 12.24
C CYS A 201 7.71 14.49 12.50
N GLY A 202 7.16 14.16 13.67
CA GLY A 202 5.84 14.62 14.07
C GLY A 202 5.93 15.94 14.83
N LEU A 203 5.40 17.03 14.24
CA LEU A 203 4.97 18.19 15.02
C LEU A 203 4.11 17.72 16.19
N GLY A 204 4.32 18.31 17.35
CA GLY A 204 3.80 17.92 18.67
C GLY A 204 2.28 17.90 18.80
N VAL A 205 1.61 17.03 18.05
CA VAL A 205 0.19 16.75 18.20
C VAL A 205 0.01 15.24 18.16
N THR A 206 0.22 14.62 19.31
CA THR A 206 0.10 13.16 19.46
C THR A 206 -1.36 12.74 19.68
N ARG A 207 -2.20 13.68 20.13
CA ARG A 207 -3.60 13.48 20.51
C ARG A 207 -4.44 14.62 19.94
N TYR A 208 -5.69 14.35 19.62
CA TYR A 208 -6.69 15.34 19.23
C TYR A 208 -7.93 15.04 20.05
N GLU A 209 -8.52 16.07 20.66
CA GLU A 209 -9.77 15.92 21.38
C GLU A 209 -10.83 16.81 20.74
N TRP A 210 -12.02 16.23 20.51
CA TRP A 210 -13.16 17.00 20.07
C TRP A 210 -13.74 17.73 21.27
N VAL A 211 -13.81 19.06 21.20
CA VAL A 211 -14.55 19.81 22.21
C VAL A 211 -16.03 19.62 21.95
N LYS A 212 -16.74 19.02 22.90
CA LYS A 212 -18.21 18.96 22.89
C LYS A 212 -18.77 20.32 23.28
N THR A 213 -18.68 21.30 22.39
CA THR A 213 -19.28 22.62 22.61
C THR A 213 -20.77 22.59 22.25
N ILE A 214 -21.60 23.34 22.98
CA ILE A 214 -23.04 23.55 22.73
C ILE A 214 -23.29 24.44 21.47
N SER A 215 -22.22 24.93 20.83
CA SER A 215 -22.26 25.79 19.64
C SER A 215 -22.41 24.98 18.34
N LYS A 216 -23.01 25.59 17.31
CA LYS A 216 -23.20 25.00 15.96
C LYS A 216 -21.88 24.69 15.22
N LYS A 217 -20.73 25.18 15.68
CA LYS A 217 -19.41 24.93 15.08
C LYS A 217 -18.69 23.77 15.78
N LYS A 218 -18.31 22.74 15.01
CA LYS A 218 -17.43 21.66 15.48
C LYS A 218 -16.00 22.22 15.58
N THR A 219 -15.38 22.06 16.75
CA THR A 219 -14.04 22.57 17.06
C THR A 219 -13.10 21.41 17.40
N ILE A 220 -11.88 21.45 16.87
CA ILE A 220 -10.82 20.48 17.18
C ILE A 220 -9.88 21.10 18.21
N MET A 221 -9.68 20.44 19.34
CA MET A 221 -8.65 20.79 20.30
C MET A 221 -7.41 19.94 20.05
N VAL A 222 -6.30 20.63 19.89
CA VAL A 222 -4.98 20.08 19.56
C VAL A 222 -4.13 20.19 20.82
N PRO A 223 -4.02 19.13 21.65
CA PRO A 223 -3.09 19.11 22.76
C PRO A 223 -1.64 19.12 22.25
N LEU A 224 -0.89 20.11 22.73
CA LEU A 224 0.55 20.21 22.56
C LEU A 224 1.25 19.28 23.57
N PRO A 225 2.48 18.82 23.30
CA PRO A 225 3.23 18.01 24.26
C PRO A 225 3.62 18.93 25.42
N GLY A 226 3.32 18.53 26.66
CA GLY A 226 3.66 19.33 27.85
C GLY A 226 2.47 19.85 28.68
N GLY A 227 1.23 19.54 28.30
CA GLY A 227 0.09 19.72 29.19
C GLY A 227 -0.03 18.55 30.17
N GLY A 228 0.53 18.70 31.37
CA GLY A 228 0.01 18.01 32.56
C GLY A 228 -1.35 18.56 32.95
#